data_AF-A0A642UP82-F1
#
_entry.id   AF-A0A642UP82-F1
#
_cell.length_a   1.000
_cell.length_b   1.000
_cell.length_c   1.000
_cell.angle_alpha   90.00
_cell.angle_beta   90.00
_cell.angle_gamma   90.00
#
_symmetry.space_group_name_H-M   'P 1'
#
loop_
_entity.id
_entity.type
_entity.pdbx_description
1 polymer ?
#
loop_
_entity_poly.entity_id
_entity_poly.type
_entity_poly.pdbx_seq_one_letter_code
_entity_poly.pdbx_strand_id
1 'polypeptide(L)'
;MQEHVKVDGKVRADTTFPAGFMDVISLEATNENIHLIYDVKGRFAVHRVTTKEASYKWAKVKAVQLGKRSIPYAVTHGGRTIKYPDPLVRVNDTVKIDLATGKITDFI
;
A
#
# COMPACT_ATOMS: atom_id res chain seq x y z
N MET A 1 -14.61 13.49 16.03
CA MET A 1 -13.43 12.59 16.02
C MET A 1 -12.32 13.33 15.29
N GLN A 2 -11.10 13.38 15.83
CA GLN A 2 -10.01 14.17 15.25
C GLN A 2 -9.37 13.45 14.05
N GLU A 3 -9.02 14.20 13.00
CA GLU A 3 -8.58 13.68 11.69
C GLU A 3 -7.05 13.51 11.57
N HIS A 4 -6.38 13.09 12.65
CA HIS A 4 -4.91 13.04 12.70
C HIS A 4 -4.29 11.74 12.17
N VAL A 5 -5.12 10.72 11.91
CA VAL A 5 -4.66 9.39 11.47
C VAL A 5 -4.83 9.26 9.97
N LYS A 6 -3.71 9.03 9.27
CA LYS A 6 -3.69 8.73 7.84
C LYS A 6 -3.24 7.30 7.62
N VAL A 7 -3.99 6.56 6.81
CA VAL A 7 -3.59 5.23 6.32
C VAL A 7 -3.39 5.34 4.81
N ASP A 8 -2.20 4.94 4.34
CA ASP A 8 -1.77 5.11 2.96
C ASP A 8 -1.92 6.55 2.41
N GLY A 9 -1.64 7.55 3.26
CA GLY A 9 -1.79 8.97 2.92
C GLY A 9 -3.25 9.48 2.88
N LYS A 10 -4.25 8.63 3.14
CA LYS A 10 -5.66 9.04 3.24
C LYS A 10 -6.09 9.12 4.69
N VAL A 11 -6.77 10.22 5.06
CA VAL A 11 -7.36 10.37 6.40
C VAL A 11 -8.39 9.26 6.63
N ARG A 12 -8.26 8.56 7.77
CA ARG A 12 -9.22 7.53 8.21
C ARG A 12 -9.75 7.92 9.58
N ALA A 13 -11.02 8.30 9.62
CA ALA A 13 -11.75 8.58 10.86
C ALA A 13 -12.50 7.35 11.40
N ASP A 14 -12.75 6.33 10.57
CA ASP A 14 -13.47 5.13 11.00
C ASP A 14 -12.58 4.25 11.89
N THR A 15 -13.01 4.06 13.15
CA THR A 15 -12.36 3.17 14.13
C THR A 15 -12.27 1.70 13.69
N THR A 16 -13.15 1.27 12.79
CA THR A 16 -13.25 -0.11 12.30
C THR A 16 -12.59 -0.31 10.95
N PHE A 17 -11.88 0.71 10.44
CA PHE A 17 -11.17 0.61 9.17
C PHE A 17 -10.11 -0.51 9.24
N PRO A 18 -10.14 -1.49 8.33
CA PRO A 18 -9.19 -2.60 8.35
C PRO A 18 -7.83 -2.15 7.79
N ALA A 19 -6.89 -1.84 8.67
CA ALA A 19 -5.48 -1.66 8.31
C ALA A 19 -4.78 -3.03 8.24
N GLY A 20 -3.99 -3.25 7.19
CA GLY A 20 -3.41 -4.55 6.88
C GLY A 20 -1.89 -4.56 6.77
N PHE A 21 -1.38 -5.71 6.32
CA PHE A 21 0.04 -5.90 6.04
C PHE A 21 0.55 -4.93 4.99
N MET A 22 1.73 -4.34 5.24
CA MET A 22 2.41 -3.33 4.40
C MET A 22 1.69 -1.97 4.28
N ASP A 23 0.62 -1.72 5.04
CA ASP A 23 0.02 -0.38 5.08
C ASP A 23 0.90 0.60 5.85
N VAL A 24 0.88 1.85 5.38
CA VAL A 24 1.62 2.95 5.99
C VAL A 24 0.66 3.78 6.83
N ILE A 25 0.92 3.89 8.12
CA ILE A 25 0.17 4.71 9.05
C ILE A 25 1.01 5.94 9.41
N SER A 26 0.47 7.12 9.13
CA SER A 26 1.09 8.40 9.46
C SER A 26 0.25 9.13 10.51
N LEU A 27 0.93 9.60 11.55
CA LEU A 27 0.35 10.39 12.62
C LEU A 27 0.91 11.81 12.54
N GLU A 28 0.09 12.76 12.10
CA GLU A 28 0.57 14.14 11.86
C GLU A 28 0.93 14.87 13.16
N ALA A 29 0.20 14.58 14.24
CA ALA A 29 0.41 15.23 15.54
C ALA A 29 1.76 14.87 16.18
N THR A 30 2.26 13.65 15.94
CA THR A 30 3.53 13.15 16.52
C THR A 30 4.65 13.06 15.48
N ASN A 31 4.35 13.35 14.21
CA ASN A 31 5.25 13.20 13.07
C ASN A 31 5.87 11.78 12.97
N GLU A 32 5.11 10.76 13.37
CA GLU A 32 5.52 9.36 13.30
C GLU A 32 4.92 8.69 12.05
N ASN A 33 5.75 7.87 11.38
CA ASN A 33 5.33 7.02 10.28
C ASN A 33 5.64 5.56 10.60
N ILE A 34 4.69 4.69 10.32
CA ILE A 34 4.72 3.28 10.73
C ILE A 34 4.30 2.40 9.56
N HIS A 35 5.02 1.29 9.36
CA HIS A 35 4.54 0.16 8.58
C HIS A 35 3.98 -0.93 9.50
N LEU A 36 2.83 -1.48 9.12
CA LEU A 36 2.30 -2.70 9.72
C LEU A 36 2.93 -3.92 9.05
N ILE A 37 3.81 -4.61 9.78
CA ILE A 37 4.49 -5.83 9.30
C ILE A 37 4.25 -6.99 10.25
N TYR A 38 4.61 -8.21 9.86
CA TYR A 38 4.57 -9.35 10.76
C TYR A 38 5.89 -9.49 11.53
N ASP A 39 5.80 -9.78 12.83
CA ASP A 39 6.94 -10.24 13.62
C ASP A 39 7.26 -11.73 13.32
N VAL A 40 8.35 -12.22 13.91
CA VAL A 40 8.78 -13.63 13.77
C VAL A 40 7.77 -14.64 14.31
N LYS A 41 6.75 -14.20 15.06
CA LYS A 41 5.66 -15.03 15.60
C LYS A 41 4.37 -14.90 14.79
N GLY A 42 4.37 -14.14 13.69
CA GLY A 42 3.21 -13.92 12.83
C GLY A 42 2.20 -12.90 13.36
N ARG A 43 2.56 -12.09 14.38
CA ARG A 43 1.71 -11.02 14.91
C ARG A 43 2.01 -9.72 14.19
N PHE A 44 1.03 -8.81 14.11
CA PHE A 44 1.31 -7.46 13.62
C PHE A 44 2.25 -6.73 14.58
N ALA A 45 3.31 -6.17 14.00
CA ALA A 45 4.28 -5.33 14.64
C ALA A 45 4.29 -3.95 13.96
N VAL A 46 4.44 -2.94 14.80
CA VAL A 46 4.58 -1.54 14.40
C VAL A 46 6.05 -1.29 14.12
N HIS A 47 6.40 -1.12 12.84
CA HIS A 47 7.75 -0.80 12.42
C HIS A 47 7.84 0.68 12.04
N ARG A 48 8.61 1.46 12.80
CA ARG A 48 8.82 2.88 12.51
C ARG A 48 9.68 3.05 11.26
N VAL A 49 9.23 3.90 10.35
CA VAL A 49 9.91 4.17 9.07
C VAL A 49 10.19 5.65 8.89
N THR A 50 11.14 5.97 8.02
CA THR A 50 11.44 7.36 7.67
C THR A 50 10.34 7.97 6.78
N THR A 51 10.27 9.30 6.70
CA THR A 51 9.33 9.99 5.81
C THR A 51 9.51 9.61 4.34
N LYS A 52 10.74 9.31 3.93
CA LYS A 52 11.04 8.86 2.57
C LYS A 52 10.43 7.48 2.29
N GLU A 53 10.55 6.55 3.23
CA GLU A 53 9.95 5.21 3.11
C GLU A 53 8.43 5.26 3.21
N ALA A 54 7.88 6.14 4.04
CA ALA A 54 6.45 6.37 4.17
C ALA A 54 5.78 6.93 2.90
N SER A 55 6.56 7.44 1.94
CA SER A 55 6.02 7.94 0.66
C SER A 55 5.57 6.83 -0.30
N TYR A 56 6.01 5.59 -0.07
CA TYR A 56 5.68 4.45 -0.92
C TYR A 56 5.30 3.22 -0.08
N LYS A 57 4.71 2.22 -0.72
CA LYS A 57 4.55 0.90 -0.12
C LYS A 57 4.76 -0.22 -1.12
N TRP A 58 5.10 -1.40 -0.60
CA TRP A 58 5.19 -2.60 -1.41
C TRP A 58 3.87 -3.35 -1.42
N ALA A 59 3.48 -3.87 -2.59
CA ALA A 59 2.30 -4.69 -2.69
C ALA A 59 2.50 -5.86 -3.65
N LYS A 60 2.17 -7.06 -3.19
CA LYS A 60 2.10 -8.24 -4.04
C LYS A 60 0.95 -8.14 -5.05
N VAL A 61 1.22 -8.49 -6.30
CA VAL A 61 0.23 -8.65 -7.37
C VAL A 61 -0.49 -9.99 -7.22
N LYS A 62 -1.82 -9.94 -7.07
CA LYS A 62 -2.70 -11.11 -7.00
C LYS A 62 -3.24 -11.53 -8.35
N ALA A 63 -3.48 -10.59 -9.25
CA ALA A 63 -4.00 -10.87 -10.58
C ALA A 63 -3.55 -9.80 -11.57
N VAL A 64 -3.32 -10.20 -12.81
CA VAL A 64 -3.12 -9.31 -13.96
C VAL A 64 -4.17 -9.69 -14.99
N GLN A 65 -5.04 -8.74 -15.37
CA GLN A 65 -6.20 -9.00 -16.20
C GLN A 65 -6.45 -7.85 -17.18
N LEU A 66 -7.18 -8.13 -18.25
CA LEU A 66 -7.68 -7.13 -19.18
C LEU A 66 -9.09 -6.68 -18.75
N GLY A 67 -9.27 -5.36 -18.62
CA GLY A 67 -10.54 -4.74 -18.31
C GLY A 67 -11.34 -4.38 -19.56
N LYS A 68 -12.43 -3.64 -19.36
CA LYS A 68 -13.20 -3.05 -20.47
C LYS A 68 -12.26 -2.22 -21.37
N ARG A 69 -12.47 -2.30 -22.69
CA ARG A 69 -11.63 -1.65 -23.72
C ARG A 69 -10.18 -2.17 -23.74
N SER A 70 -9.97 -3.42 -23.34
CA SER A 70 -8.65 -4.08 -23.35
C SER A 70 -7.58 -3.35 -22.54
N ILE A 71 -7.97 -2.65 -21.47
CA ILE A 71 -7.05 -1.95 -20.58
C ILE A 71 -6.43 -2.96 -19.61
N PRO A 72 -5.11 -3.20 -19.63
CA PRO A 72 -4.47 -4.07 -18.65
C PRO A 72 -4.47 -3.43 -17.26
N TYR A 73 -4.75 -4.22 -16.24
CA TYR A 73 -4.67 -3.80 -14.85
C TYR A 73 -4.11 -4.89 -13.94
N ALA A 74 -3.39 -4.46 -12.90
CA ALA A 74 -2.91 -5.31 -11.82
C ALA A 74 -3.75 -5.10 -10.56
N VAL A 75 -4.23 -6.20 -9.98
CA VAL A 75 -4.90 -6.20 -8.67
C VAL A 75 -3.90 -6.60 -7.61
N THR A 76 -3.75 -5.80 -6.57
CA THR A 76 -2.83 -6.07 -5.47
C THR A 76 -3.53 -6.71 -4.27
N HIS A 77 -2.76 -7.33 -3.38
CA HIS A 77 -3.31 -7.95 -2.17
C HIS A 77 -4.05 -6.98 -1.24
N GLY A 78 -3.65 -5.69 -1.23
CA GLY A 78 -4.31 -4.60 -0.51
C GLY A 78 -5.53 -4.03 -1.23
N GLY A 79 -6.05 -4.71 -2.26
CA GLY A 79 -7.29 -4.33 -2.94
C GLY A 79 -7.17 -3.17 -3.92
N ARG A 80 -5.96 -2.68 -4.22
CA ARG A 80 -5.77 -1.64 -5.25
C ARG A 80 -5.81 -2.25 -6.64
N THR A 81 -6.44 -1.53 -7.56
CA THR A 81 -6.43 -1.82 -9.00
C THR A 81 -5.61 -0.76 -9.72
N ILE A 82 -4.46 -1.14 -10.27
CA ILE A 82 -3.53 -0.23 -10.95
C ILE A 82 -3.61 -0.49 -12.45
N LYS A 83 -3.99 0.54 -13.20
CA LYS A 83 -4.12 0.48 -14.66
C LYS A 83 -2.75 0.66 -15.31
N TYR A 84 -2.58 0.02 -16.47
CA TYR A 84 -1.35 0.09 -17.27
C TYR A 84 -0.10 -0.27 -16.45
N PRO A 85 -0.05 -1.45 -15.80
CA PRO A 85 1.20 -1.93 -15.24
C PRO A 85 2.21 -2.20 -16.36
N ASP A 86 3.49 -2.25 -16.01
CA ASP A 86 4.53 -2.68 -16.94
C ASP A 86 4.20 -4.09 -17.49
N PRO A 87 4.36 -4.35 -18.81
CA PRO A 87 4.07 -5.66 -19.41
C PRO A 87 4.83 -6.84 -18.79
N LEU A 88 5.96 -6.57 -18.11
CA LEU A 88 6.76 -7.60 -17.44
C LEU A 88 6.20 -8.01 -16.07
N VAL A 89 5.30 -7.22 -15.48
CA VAL A 89 4.69 -7.51 -14.17
C VAL A 89 3.74 -8.70 -14.29
N ARG A 90 3.99 -9.73 -13.49
CA ARG A 90 3.25 -10.99 -13.44
C ARG A 90 2.56 -11.18 -12.09
N VAL A 91 1.71 -12.21 -12.05
CA VAL A 91 1.09 -12.65 -10.80
C VAL A 91 2.18 -13.20 -9.87
N ASN A 92 2.09 -12.81 -8.59
CA ASN A 92 3.06 -13.04 -7.52
C ASN A 92 4.27 -12.11 -7.44
N ASP A 93 4.49 -11.25 -8.42
CA ASP A 93 5.49 -10.19 -8.34
C ASP A 93 5.08 -9.17 -7.28
N THR A 94 6.07 -8.40 -6.80
CA THR A 94 5.88 -7.34 -5.82
C THR A 94 6.16 -6.00 -6.47
N VAL A 95 5.16 -5.10 -6.42
CA VAL A 95 5.26 -3.76 -7.00
C VAL A 95 5.47 -2.71 -5.91
N LYS A 96 6.31 -1.72 -6.20
CA LYS A 96 6.49 -0.51 -5.40
C LYS A 96 5.50 0.55 -5.84
N ILE A 97 4.59 0.93 -4.95
CA ILE A 97 3.52 1.89 -5.22
C ILE A 97 3.86 3.21 -4.54
N ASP A 98 3.90 4.28 -5.32
CA ASP A 98 3.94 5.64 -4.79
C ASP A 98 2.55 6.00 -4.22
N LEU A 99 2.49 6.39 -2.95
CA LEU A 99 1.21 6.61 -2.26
C LEU A 99 0.51 7.90 -2.67
N ALA A 100 1.25 8.90 -3.14
CA ALA A 100 0.70 10.18 -3.58
C ALA A 100 0.00 10.06 -4.93
N THR A 101 0.63 9.37 -5.89
CA THR A 101 0.15 9.19 -7.26
C THR A 101 -0.67 7.91 -7.45
N GLY A 102 -0.46 6.90 -6.59
CA GLY A 102 -1.06 5.58 -6.69
C GLY A 102 -0.50 4.73 -7.83
N LYS A 103 0.63 5.12 -8.44
CA LYS A 103 1.25 4.44 -9.58
C LYS A 103 2.38 3.50 -9.14
N ILE A 104 2.67 2.50 -9.98
CA ILE A 104 3.84 1.63 -9.82
C ILE A 104 5.07 2.41 -10.25
N THR A 105 6.11 2.39 -9.40
CA THR A 105 7.42 3.01 -9.67
C THR A 105 8.51 1.99 -9.94
N ASP A 106 8.37 0.78 -9.38
CA ASP A 106 9.35 -0.31 -9.49
C ASP A 106 8.66 -1.65 -9.25
N PHE A 107 9.28 -2.77 -9.65
CA PHE A 107 8.76 -4.12 -9.42
C PHE A 107 9.86 -5.18 -9.30
N ILE A 108 9.57 -6.25 -8.57
CA ILE A 108 10.45 -7.41 -8.32
C ILE A 108 9.67 -8.70 -8.49
#